data_AF-A0A4Q4RXF8-F1
#
_entry.id   AF-A0A4Q4RXF8-F1
#
_cell.length_a   1.000
_cell.length_b   1.000
_cell.length_c   1.000
_cell.angle_alpha   90.00
_cell.angle_beta   90.00
_cell.angle_gamma   90.00
#
_symmetry.space_group_name_H-M   'P 1'
#
loop_
_entity.id
_entity.type
_entity.pdbx_description
1 polymer ?
#
loop_
_entity_poly.entity_id
_entity_poly.type
_entity_poly.pdbx_seq_one_letter_code
_entity_poly.pdbx_strand_id
1 'polypeptide(L)'
;MSELRLHRVRQDVSVTVYTEHTDHIHPRVLSENLAKDVGTGRFRVSLRKDIYIIYINAEKHEGDIKQVTLSDDGEEQGRSTIEPPTYEQRLEDFKRAEKILCASGSSHK
;
A
#
# COMPACT_ATOMS: atom_id res chain seq x y z
N MET A 1 7.33 17.10 -7.20
CA MET A 1 6.97 15.72 -6.79
C MET A 1 5.53 15.80 -6.35
N SER A 2 4.62 15.02 -6.93
CA SER A 2 3.21 15.05 -6.52
C SER A 2 3.11 14.36 -5.17
N GLU A 3 2.83 15.10 -4.11
CA GLU A 3 2.54 14.52 -2.80
C GLU A 3 1.31 13.62 -2.94
N LEU A 4 1.50 12.31 -2.75
CA LEU A 4 0.40 11.37 -2.74
C LEU A 4 -0.51 11.70 -1.55
N ARG A 5 -1.79 11.98 -1.79
CA ARG A 5 -2.77 12.28 -0.73
C ARG A 5 -3.34 11.00 -0.12
N LEU A 6 -2.46 10.07 0.24
CA LEU A 6 -2.87 8.80 0.83
C LEU A 6 -3.49 9.03 2.22
N HIS A 7 -4.71 8.54 2.40
CA HIS A 7 -5.38 8.56 3.68
C HIS A 7 -5.06 7.29 4.47
N ARG A 8 -4.56 7.42 5.69
CA ARG A 8 -4.24 6.25 6.53
C ARG A 8 -5.52 5.61 7.08
N VAL A 9 -5.72 4.33 6.78
CA VAL A 9 -6.86 3.53 7.21
C VAL A 9 -6.59 2.84 8.55
N ARG A 10 -5.40 2.25 8.68
CA ARG A 10 -4.98 1.49 9.85
C ARG A 10 -3.46 1.44 9.91
N GLN A 11 -2.92 1.32 11.13
CA GLN A 11 -1.51 1.09 11.37
C GLN A 11 -1.38 0.01 12.44
N ASP A 12 -0.78 -1.11 12.06
CA ASP A 12 -0.43 -2.22 12.95
C ASP A 12 1.09 -2.37 13.02
N VAL A 13 1.53 -3.32 13.85
CA VAL A 13 2.97 -3.58 14.09
C VAL A 13 3.69 -4.03 12.81
N SER A 14 3.01 -4.77 11.93
CA SER A 14 3.59 -5.35 10.71
C SER A 14 3.08 -4.72 9.41
N VAL A 15 1.95 -4.01 9.43
CA VAL A 15 1.37 -3.45 8.20
C VAL A 15 0.75 -2.09 8.46
N THR A 16 1.00 -1.15 7.56
CA THR A 16 0.26 0.11 7.50
C THR A 16 -0.63 0.08 6.26
N VAL A 17 -1.91 0.43 6.45
CA VAL A 17 -2.91 0.43 5.39
C VAL A 17 -3.29 1.87 5.05
N TYR A 18 -3.23 2.20 3.77
CA TYR A 18 -3.63 3.48 3.21
C TYR A 18 -4.75 3.30 2.18
N THR A 19 -5.42 4.39 1.87
CA THR A 19 -6.47 4.45 0.86
C THR A 19 -6.42 5.73 0.04
N GLU A 20 -6.89 5.64 -1.20
CA GLU A 20 -7.05 6.79 -2.11
C GLU A 20 -8.09 6.47 -3.20
N HIS A 21 -8.73 7.50 -3.75
CA HIS A 21 -9.62 7.36 -4.89
C HIS A 21 -8.88 7.17 -6.22
N THR A 22 -9.45 6.33 -7.08
CA THR A 22 -8.95 6.14 -8.45
C THR A 22 -8.97 7.42 -9.29
N ASP A 23 -9.91 8.32 -9.01
CA ASP A 23 -10.04 9.61 -9.69
C ASP A 23 -8.90 10.58 -9.38
N HIS A 24 -8.24 10.42 -8.22
CA HIS A 24 -7.18 11.31 -7.78
C HIS A 24 -5.80 10.88 -8.25
N ILE A 25 -5.61 9.57 -8.49
CA ILE A 25 -4.32 9.05 -8.91
C ILE A 25 -4.42 7.85 -9.84
N HIS A 26 -3.69 7.94 -10.95
CA HIS A 26 -3.54 6.84 -11.88
C HIS A 26 -2.74 5.69 -11.22
N PRO A 27 -3.14 4.41 -11.39
CA PRO A 27 -2.52 3.29 -10.68
C PRO A 27 -1.02 3.11 -10.97
N ARG A 28 -0.59 3.52 -12.18
CA ARG A 28 0.83 3.56 -12.55
C ARG A 28 1.61 4.56 -11.72
N VAL A 29 1.10 5.80 -11.58
CA VAL A 29 1.75 6.87 -10.81
C VAL A 29 1.77 6.50 -9.32
N LEU A 30 0.69 5.90 -8.81
CA LEU A 30 0.62 5.38 -7.45
C LEU A 30 1.73 4.34 -7.21
N SER A 31 1.84 3.35 -8.11
CA SER A 31 2.83 2.27 -7.98
C SER A 31 4.27 2.78 -8.10
N GLU A 32 4.54 3.71 -9.03
CA GLU A 32 5.87 4.31 -9.22
C GLU A 32 6.30 5.14 -8.01
N ASN A 33 5.40 5.89 -7.38
CA ASN A 33 5.73 6.65 -6.16
C ASN A 33 5.90 5.73 -4.95
N LEU A 34 5.00 4.75 -4.75
CA LEU A 34 5.17 3.75 -3.68
C LEU A 34 6.48 2.98 -3.82
N ALA A 35 6.88 2.62 -5.04
CA ALA A 35 8.16 1.95 -5.28
C ALA A 35 9.37 2.84 -4.95
N LYS A 36 9.27 4.16 -5.11
CA LYS A 36 10.31 5.12 -4.72
C LYS A 36 10.37 5.32 -3.22
N ASP A 37 9.21 5.43 -2.57
CA ASP A 37 9.12 5.77 -1.15
C ASP A 37 9.41 4.58 -0.25
N VAL A 38 8.86 3.40 -0.56
CA VAL A 38 8.95 2.21 0.30
C VAL A 38 9.69 1.05 -0.35
N GLY A 39 10.04 1.14 -1.63
CA GLY A 39 10.74 0.07 -2.36
C GLY A 39 9.79 -0.89 -3.09
N THR A 40 10.30 -1.48 -4.18
CA THR A 40 9.54 -2.43 -5.00
C THR A 40 9.27 -3.71 -4.20
N GLY A 41 8.02 -4.19 -4.21
CA GLY A 41 7.62 -5.44 -3.54
C GLY A 41 7.33 -5.31 -2.04
N ARG A 42 7.50 -4.12 -1.45
CA ARG A 42 7.15 -3.84 -0.04
C ARG A 42 5.74 -3.28 0.16
N PHE A 43 4.99 -3.20 -0.92
CA PHE A 43 3.61 -2.77 -0.89
C PHE A 43 2.74 -3.64 -1.79
N ARG A 44 1.45 -3.64 -1.49
CA ARG A 44 0.43 -4.32 -2.29
C ARG A 44 -0.78 -3.41 -2.44
N VAL A 45 -1.20 -3.20 -3.68
CA VAL A 45 -2.37 -2.39 -4.00
C VAL A 45 -3.53 -3.31 -4.37
N SER A 46 -4.69 -3.08 -3.79
CA SER A 46 -5.95 -3.73 -4.14
C SER A 46 -6.96 -2.68 -4.58
N LEU A 47 -7.70 -2.94 -5.64
CA LEU A 47 -8.74 -2.03 -6.14
C LEU A 47 -10.12 -2.60 -5.80
N ARG A 48 -11.00 -1.80 -5.20
CA ARG A 48 -12.40 -2.17 -4.95
C ARG A 48 -13.29 -0.93 -4.95
N LYS A 49 -14.38 -0.95 -5.73
CA LYS A 49 -15.32 0.17 -5.89
C LYS A 49 -14.61 1.54 -6.06
N ASP A 50 -13.69 1.62 -7.02
CA ASP A 50 -12.99 2.87 -7.37
C ASP A 50 -12.11 3.46 -6.25
N ILE A 51 -11.80 2.64 -5.25
CA ILE A 51 -10.92 2.95 -4.13
C ILE A 51 -9.73 2.00 -4.14
N TYR A 52 -8.53 2.55 -4.05
CA TYR A 52 -7.32 1.78 -3.78
C TYR A 52 -7.20 1.51 -2.28
N ILE A 53 -6.91 0.26 -1.93
CA ILE A 53 -6.46 -0.16 -0.61
C ILE A 53 -5.00 -0.58 -0.73
N ILE A 54 -4.13 0.11 -0.01
CA ILE A 54 -2.67 -0.01 -0.14
C ILE A 54 -2.13 -0.58 1.18
N TYR A 55 -1.53 -1.76 1.11
CA TYR A 55 -0.87 -2.41 2.23
C TYR A 55 0.63 -2.17 2.10
N ILE A 56 1.26 -1.63 3.13
CA ILE A 56 2.70 -1.37 3.19
C ILE A 56 3.27 -2.15 4.38
N ASN A 57 4.29 -2.97 4.13
CA ASN A 57 4.96 -3.71 5.21
C ASN A 57 5.71 -2.73 6.12
N ALA A 58 5.46 -2.80 7.42
CA ALA A 58 6.10 -1.98 8.44
C ALA A 58 7.45 -2.56 8.92
N GLU A 59 7.81 -3.77 8.47
CA GLU A 59 9.09 -4.39 8.80
C GLU A 59 10.26 -3.53 8.33
N LYS A 60 10.86 -2.87 9.33
CA LYS A 60 12.12 -2.14 9.39
C LYS A 60 12.70 -1.62 8.06
N HIS A 61 12.61 -0.30 7.95
CA HIS A 61 13.67 0.57 7.44
C HIS A 61 14.98 0.31 8.24
N GLU A 62 15.69 -0.79 7.99
CA GLU A 62 17.14 -0.82 8.22
C GLU A 62 17.79 -0.44 6.89
N GLY A 63 18.56 0.65 6.97
CA GLY A 63 19.20 1.27 5.83
C GLY A 63 20.18 0.34 5.10
N ASP A 64 20.52 0.81 3.91
CA ASP A 64 21.62 0.35 3.08
C ASP A 64 21.52 -0.99 2.34
N ILE A 65 21.38 -0.81 1.02
CA ILE A 65 22.11 -1.51 -0.04
C ILE A 65 21.86 -3.04 -0.14
N LYS A 66 21.04 -3.43 -1.10
CA LYS A 66 21.55 -4.04 -2.34
C LYS A 66 20.48 -4.06 -3.42
N GLN A 67 20.67 -3.15 -4.37
CA GLN A 67 20.32 -3.38 -5.76
C GLN A 67 21.01 -4.67 -6.25
N VAL A 68 20.43 -5.26 -7.30
CA VAL A 68 20.94 -6.35 -8.16
C VAL A 68 20.88 -7.76 -7.50
N THR A 69 20.40 -8.84 -8.12
CA THR A 69 20.31 -9.21 -9.55
C THR A 69 19.34 -10.39 -9.69
N LEU A 70 18.83 -10.54 -10.91
CA LEU A 70 18.15 -11.73 -11.42
C LEU A 70 18.99 -13.02 -11.28
N SER A 71 18.28 -14.08 -10.90
CA SER A 71 18.39 -15.50 -11.27
C SER A 71 19.64 -16.34 -10.96
N ASP A 72 19.30 -17.61 -10.70
CA ASP A 72 20.07 -18.86 -10.80
C ASP A 72 20.75 -19.33 -9.50
N ASP A 73 20.29 -20.51 -9.05
CA ASP A 73 20.77 -21.34 -7.94
C ASP A 73 20.50 -20.91 -6.48
N GLY A 74 19.62 -21.69 -5.84
CA GLY A 74 19.76 -22.07 -4.42
C GLY A 74 19.39 -21.03 -3.35
N GLU A 75 18.14 -21.08 -2.90
CA GLU A 75 17.70 -20.84 -1.51
C GLU A 75 18.34 -19.70 -0.69
N GLU A 76 17.68 -18.54 -0.68
CA GLU A 76 17.02 -18.03 0.54
C GLU A 76 15.97 -16.99 0.15
N GLN A 77 14.70 -17.43 0.09
CA GLN A 77 13.55 -16.55 -0.07
C GLN A 77 13.28 -15.79 1.24
N GLY A 78 14.09 -14.78 1.52
CA GLY A 78 13.70 -13.67 2.39
C GLY A 78 12.66 -12.77 1.70
N ARG A 79 11.63 -13.36 1.08
CA ARG A 79 10.49 -12.56 0.59
C ARG A 79 9.74 -12.15 1.86
N SER A 80 9.93 -10.91 2.29
CA SER A 80 8.99 -10.17 3.15
C SER A 80 7.64 -10.09 2.44
N THR A 81 6.99 -11.23 2.32
CA THR A 81 5.75 -11.43 1.61
C THR A 81 4.72 -10.83 2.53
N ILE A 82 4.15 -9.68 2.16
CA ILE A 82 3.00 -9.13 2.88
C ILE A 82 1.98 -10.25 2.98
N GLU A 83 1.81 -10.81 4.18
CA GLU A 83 0.87 -11.89 4.38
C GLU A 83 -0.48 -11.40 3.88
N PRO A 84 -1.14 -12.14 2.97
CA PRO A 84 -2.41 -11.71 2.43
C PRO A 84 -3.38 -11.54 3.61
N PRO A 85 -3.92 -10.33 3.84
CA PRO A 85 -4.91 -10.14 4.88
C PRO A 85 -6.08 -11.09 4.65
N THR A 86 -6.68 -11.56 5.74
CA THR A 86 -7.86 -12.44 5.64
C THR A 86 -8.98 -11.70 4.88
N TYR A 87 -9.93 -12.46 4.34
CA TYR A 87 -11.07 -11.83 3.65
C TYR A 87 -11.82 -10.87 4.57
N GLU A 88 -11.99 -11.23 5.84
CA GLU A 88 -12.64 -10.41 6.85
C GLU A 88 -11.88 -9.11 7.10
N GLN A 89 -10.56 -9.18 7.29
CA GLN A 89 -9.72 -7.99 7.45
C GLN A 89 -9.77 -7.07 6.23
N ARG A 90 -9.72 -7.63 5.01
CA ARG A 90 -9.88 -6.86 3.78
C ARG A 90 -11.23 -6.14 3.72
N LEU A 91 -12.29 -6.80 4.18
CA LEU A 91 -13.63 -6.20 4.20
C LEU A 91 -13.71 -5.08 5.23
N GLU A 92 -13.09 -5.23 6.40
CA GLU A 92 -13.03 -4.18 7.42
C GLU A 92 -12.19 -2.98 6.96
N ASP A 93 -11.01 -3.22 6.40
CA ASP A 93 -10.15 -2.17 5.85
C ASP A 93 -10.89 -1.40 4.75
N PHE A 94 -11.61 -2.12 3.88
CA PHE A 94 -12.44 -1.50 2.85
C PHE A 94 -13.56 -0.62 3.45
N LYS A 95 -14.30 -1.11 4.45
CA LYS A 95 -15.34 -0.32 5.13
C LYS A 95 -14.79 0.92 5.82
N ARG A 96 -13.59 0.82 6.41
CA ARG A 96 -12.91 1.97 7.03
C ARG A 96 -12.44 2.98 5.98
N ALA A 97 -11.86 2.49 4.89
CA ALA A 97 -11.47 3.31 3.75
C ALA A 97 -12.65 4.09 3.16
N GLU A 98 -13.78 3.41 2.91
CA GLU A 98 -15.01 4.03 2.39
C GLU A 98 -15.50 5.15 3.33
N LYS A 99 -15.48 4.92 4.66
CA LYS A 99 -15.83 5.94 5.66
C LYS A 99 -14.89 7.14 5.66
N ILE A 100 -13.57 6.89 5.60
CA ILE A 100 -12.56 7.95 5.61
C ILE A 100 -12.72 8.83 4.37
N LEU A 101 -12.85 8.20 3.21
CA LEU A 101 -12.97 8.91 1.94
C LEU A 101 -14.30 9.67 1.81
N CYS A 102 -15.39 9.11 2.34
CA CYS A 102 -16.68 9.82 2.44
C CYS A 102 -16.61 11.04 3.39
N ALA A 103 -15.91 10.90 4.53
CA ALA A 103 -15.71 12.00 5.46
C ALA A 103 -14.80 13.10 4.87
N SER A 104 -13.74 12.73 4.14
CA SER A 104 -12.88 13.70 3.46
C SER A 104 -13.52 14.34 2.23
N GLY A 105 -14.48 13.65 1.59
CA GLY A 105 -15.27 14.18 0.46
C GLY A 105 -16.39 15.14 0.88
N SER A 106 -16.74 15.21 2.17
CA SER A 106 -17.84 16.04 2.67
C SER A 106 -17.52 17.53 2.83
N SER A 107 -16.48 18.05 2.16
CA SER A 107 -16.17 19.49 2.18
C SER A 107 -16.85 20.31 1.09
N HIS A 108 -17.59 19.74 0.14
CA HIS A 108 -18.30 20.53 -0.90
C HIS A 108 -19.75 20.05 -1.12
N LYS A 109 -20.69 20.62 -0.36
CA LYS A 109 -21.79 21.46 -0.88
C LYS A 109 -22.69 21.97 0.22
#